data_AF-A0A3E0NF01-F1
#
_entry.id   AF-A0A3E0NF01-F1
#
_cell.length_a   1.000
_cell.length_b   1.000
_cell.length_c   1.000
_cell.angle_alpha   90.00
_cell.angle_beta   90.00
_cell.angle_gamma   90.00
#
_symmetry.space_group_name_H-M   'P 1'
#
loop_
_entity.id
_entity.type
_entity.pdbx_description
1 polymer ?
#
loop_
_entity_poly.entity_id
_entity_poly.type
_entity_poly.pdbx_seq_one_letter_code
_entity_poly.pdbx_strand_id
1 'polypeptide(L)'
;MTAHHKSPVLLGLSVTLLLLAGCQSMPAENASAESALPESNVEQVAVAELNIPESVAEAPCDCEALVVEVEETYFDRAIRALAARDYAQALQYFEAHRDADDANAAREAEIGLAFIAVLQADDRDPSNSQALDDRAEVISLALSLLTRLEDKVSSLGKANSRLVEDLEKREAVLERLRELTLGQLED
;
A
#
# COMPACT_ATOMS: atom_id res chain seq x y z
N MET A 1 -2.65 70.19 14.89
CA MET A 1 -2.76 68.88 15.57
C MET A 1 -4.24 68.65 15.78
N THR A 2 -4.94 67.67 15.21
CA THR A 2 -4.58 66.33 14.72
C THR A 2 -5.42 66.01 13.46
N ALA A 3 -4.80 65.34 12.50
CA ALA A 3 -5.39 64.93 11.25
C ALA A 3 -6.23 63.66 11.41
N HIS A 4 -7.40 63.64 10.76
CA HIS A 4 -8.17 62.42 10.50
C HIS A 4 -7.39 61.50 9.57
N HIS A 5 -6.93 60.35 10.07
CA HIS A 5 -6.38 59.29 9.23
C HIS A 5 -7.49 58.26 8.95
N LYS A 6 -8.00 58.28 7.73
CA LYS A 6 -8.90 57.26 7.19
C LYS A 6 -8.05 56.01 6.93
N SER A 7 -8.31 54.93 7.67
CA SER A 7 -7.67 53.62 7.46
C SER A 7 -8.33 52.91 6.26
N PRO A 8 -7.58 52.55 5.20
CA PRO A 8 -8.10 51.87 4.02
C PRO A 8 -7.91 50.34 4.07
N VAL A 9 -7.77 49.74 5.26
CA VAL A 9 -7.39 48.32 5.40
C VAL A 9 -8.58 47.36 5.59
N LEU A 10 -9.80 47.87 5.81
CA LEU A 10 -10.98 47.03 6.09
C LEU A 10 -11.84 46.66 4.86
N LEU A 11 -11.41 47.01 3.64
CA LEU A 11 -12.16 46.74 2.39
C LEU A 11 -11.51 45.70 1.48
N GLY A 12 -10.48 44.99 1.95
CA GLY A 12 -9.75 43.98 1.16
C GLY A 12 -10.03 42.52 1.51
N LEU A 13 -10.71 42.24 2.64
CA LEU A 13 -10.89 40.87 3.16
C LEU A 13 -12.28 40.26 2.83
N SER A 14 -13.09 40.92 2.01
CA SER A 14 -14.48 40.51 1.71
C SER A 14 -14.65 39.80 0.35
N VAL A 15 -13.63 39.82 -0.52
CA VAL A 15 -13.79 39.39 -1.93
C VAL A 15 -13.25 37.98 -2.23
N THR A 16 -12.52 37.33 -1.32
CA THR A 16 -11.94 36.00 -1.57
C THR A 16 -12.77 34.82 -1.07
N LEU A 17 -13.95 35.05 -0.46
CA LEU A 17 -14.81 33.98 0.08
C LEU A 17 -15.87 33.45 -0.93
N LEU A 18 -15.79 33.81 -2.22
CA LEU A 18 -16.85 33.53 -3.21
C LEU A 18 -16.56 32.42 -4.23
N LEU A 19 -15.52 31.58 -4.07
CA LEU A 19 -15.10 30.64 -5.12
C LEU A 19 -15.02 29.14 -4.74
N LEU A 20 -15.67 28.68 -3.66
CA LEU A 20 -15.74 27.24 -3.33
C LEU A 20 -17.16 26.68 -3.12
N ALA A 21 -18.20 27.32 -3.68
CA ALA A 21 -19.53 26.74 -3.73
C ALA A 21 -19.76 25.99 -5.06
N GLY A 22 -19.55 24.68 -5.09
CA GLY A 22 -19.90 23.86 -6.26
C GLY A 22 -19.47 22.40 -6.23
N CYS A 23 -20.21 21.56 -5.49
CA CYS A 23 -20.61 20.19 -5.89
C CYS A 23 -21.54 19.61 -4.81
N GLN A 24 -22.81 19.99 -4.84
CA GLN A 24 -23.87 19.25 -4.14
C GLN A 24 -24.47 18.26 -5.13
N SER A 25 -24.38 16.97 -4.82
CA SER A 25 -25.09 15.90 -5.52
C SER A 25 -26.60 16.09 -5.35
N MET A 26 -27.33 16.10 -6.45
CA MET A 26 -28.80 16.13 -6.50
C MET A 26 -29.39 14.91 -5.76
N PRO A 27 -30.36 15.08 -4.85
CA PRO A 27 -31.30 14.01 -4.52
C PRO A 27 -32.43 14.03 -5.56
N ALA A 28 -32.62 12.93 -6.27
CA ALA A 28 -33.83 12.75 -7.08
C ALA A 28 -35.01 12.48 -6.14
N GLU A 29 -35.86 13.48 -5.96
CA GLU A 29 -37.08 13.34 -5.16
C GLU A 29 -38.23 12.85 -6.05
N ASN A 30 -38.63 11.60 -5.78
CA ASN A 30 -40.00 11.07 -5.74
C ASN A 30 -41.01 11.48 -6.82
N ALA A 31 -41.42 10.49 -7.62
CA ALA A 31 -42.81 10.37 -8.04
C ALA A 31 -43.40 9.10 -7.41
N SER A 32 -44.17 9.27 -6.34
CA SER A 32 -45.08 8.24 -5.85
C SER A 32 -46.19 8.01 -6.87
N ALA A 33 -46.25 6.81 -7.41
CA ALA A 33 -47.48 6.27 -7.98
C ALA A 33 -47.79 4.97 -7.23
N GLU A 34 -48.67 5.09 -6.23
CA GLU A 34 -49.37 3.94 -5.67
C GLU A 34 -50.34 3.40 -6.73
N SER A 35 -50.08 2.21 -7.25
CA SER A 35 -51.11 1.31 -7.77
C SER A 35 -50.52 -0.08 -8.06
N ALA A 36 -51.06 -1.04 -7.31
CA ALA A 36 -51.28 -2.45 -7.65
C ALA A 36 -50.07 -3.32 -8.03
N LEU A 37 -49.91 -4.41 -7.27
CA LEU A 37 -49.10 -5.57 -7.65
C LEU A 37 -49.37 -5.97 -9.12
N PRO A 38 -48.33 -6.14 -9.96
CA PRO A 38 -48.43 -7.01 -11.10
C PRO A 38 -47.97 -8.42 -10.68
N GLU A 39 -48.81 -9.39 -11.01
CA GLU A 39 -48.55 -10.81 -10.89
C GLU A 39 -47.21 -11.19 -11.52
N SER A 40 -46.55 -12.16 -10.89
CA SER A 40 -45.41 -12.91 -11.39
C SER A 40 -45.68 -13.41 -12.81
N ASN A 41 -45.12 -12.74 -13.81
CA ASN A 41 -44.96 -13.29 -15.15
C ASN A 41 -43.50 -13.73 -15.28
N VAL A 42 -43.25 -15.01 -15.05
CA VAL A 42 -41.96 -15.65 -15.32
C VAL A 42 -41.80 -15.71 -16.84
N GLU A 43 -41.20 -14.66 -17.41
CA GLU A 43 -40.77 -14.68 -18.79
C GLU A 43 -39.57 -15.62 -18.88
N GLN A 44 -39.83 -16.81 -19.42
CA GLN A 44 -38.83 -17.84 -19.66
C GLN A 44 -37.81 -17.31 -20.68
N VAL A 45 -36.70 -16.77 -20.19
CA VAL A 45 -35.51 -16.54 -21.00
C VAL A 45 -34.96 -17.91 -21.39
N ALA A 46 -35.12 -18.27 -22.67
CA ALA A 46 -34.51 -19.46 -23.22
C ALA A 46 -32.99 -19.37 -23.05
N VAL A 47 -32.45 -20.17 -22.13
CA VAL A 47 -31.01 -20.33 -21.94
C VAL A 47 -30.48 -20.97 -23.22
N ALA A 48 -29.72 -20.21 -23.99
CA ALA A 48 -28.96 -20.77 -25.11
C ALA A 48 -28.03 -21.85 -24.53
N GLU A 49 -28.23 -23.09 -24.94
CA GLU A 49 -27.44 -24.24 -24.50
C GLU A 49 -26.02 -24.07 -25.06
N LEU A 50 -25.14 -23.44 -24.28
CA LEU A 50 -23.72 -23.39 -24.59
C LEU A 50 -23.22 -24.84 -24.59
N ASN A 51 -22.60 -25.25 -25.69
CA ASN A 51 -21.97 -26.55 -25.86
C ASN A 51 -20.65 -26.59 -25.06
N ILE A 52 -20.77 -26.40 -23.75
CA ILE A 52 -19.67 -26.53 -22.80
C ILE A 52 -19.49 -28.04 -22.59
N PRO A 53 -18.28 -28.60 -22.76
CA PRO A 53 -18.04 -29.99 -22.42
C PRO A 53 -18.52 -30.24 -20.98
N GLU A 54 -19.19 -31.39 -20.78
CA GLU A 54 -19.73 -31.83 -19.49
C GLU A 54 -18.70 -31.54 -18.41
N SER A 55 -19.09 -30.72 -17.42
CA SER A 55 -18.23 -30.40 -16.29
C SER A 55 -17.76 -31.72 -15.71
N VAL A 56 -16.45 -32.01 -15.82
CA VAL A 56 -15.84 -33.09 -15.07
C VAL A 56 -16.28 -32.83 -13.64
N ALA A 57 -17.13 -33.71 -13.10
CA ALA A 57 -17.63 -33.58 -11.75
C ALA A 57 -16.41 -33.42 -10.86
N GLU A 58 -16.13 -32.18 -10.45
CA GLU A 58 -15.04 -31.90 -9.54
C GLU A 58 -15.39 -32.73 -8.32
N ALA A 59 -14.50 -33.68 -7.98
CA ALA A 59 -14.57 -34.33 -6.68
C ALA A 59 -14.80 -33.21 -5.66
N PRO A 60 -15.76 -33.34 -4.73
CA PRO A 60 -16.08 -32.25 -3.81
C PRO A 60 -14.77 -31.77 -3.22
N CYS A 61 -14.41 -30.52 -3.55
CA CYS A 61 -13.22 -29.89 -3.00
C CYS A 61 -13.52 -29.73 -1.52
N ASP A 62 -13.13 -30.74 -0.74
CA ASP A 62 -13.36 -30.81 0.69
C ASP A 62 -12.35 -29.86 1.35
N CYS A 63 -12.71 -28.58 1.33
CA CYS A 63 -11.96 -27.54 2.00
C CYS A 63 -11.90 -27.79 3.51
N GLU A 64 -12.89 -28.50 4.07
CA GLU A 64 -12.86 -28.97 5.46
C GLU A 64 -11.78 -30.04 5.70
N ALA A 65 -11.50 -30.94 4.75
CA ALA A 65 -10.38 -31.88 4.83
C ALA A 65 -8.99 -31.21 4.71
N LEU A 66 -8.94 -29.94 4.29
CA LEU A 66 -7.72 -29.12 4.20
C LEU A 66 -7.56 -28.14 5.37
N VAL A 67 -8.40 -28.22 6.41
CA VAL A 67 -8.23 -27.40 7.63
C VAL A 67 -7.02 -27.93 8.39
N VAL A 68 -5.85 -27.46 8.00
CA VAL A 68 -4.67 -27.48 8.86
C VAL A 68 -4.97 -26.45 9.94
N GLU A 69 -5.25 -26.93 11.14
CA GLU A 69 -5.21 -26.12 12.36
C GLU A 69 -3.77 -25.62 12.53
N VAL A 70 -3.42 -24.53 11.83
CA VAL A 70 -2.16 -23.84 12.05
C VAL A 70 -2.28 -23.23 13.43
N GLU A 71 -1.55 -23.79 14.39
CA GLU A 71 -1.45 -23.21 15.73
C GLU A 71 -0.97 -21.77 15.59
N GLU A 72 -1.89 -20.84 15.80
CA GLU A 72 -1.59 -19.44 15.65
C GLU A 72 -0.60 -19.00 16.73
N THR A 73 0.53 -18.44 16.30
CA THR A 73 1.57 -18.00 17.22
C THR A 73 1.19 -16.70 17.92
N TYR A 74 1.83 -16.40 19.07
CA TYR A 74 1.68 -15.10 19.71
C TYR A 74 2.14 -13.95 18.81
N PHE A 75 3.13 -14.19 17.94
CA PHE A 75 3.52 -13.22 16.92
C PHE A 75 2.39 -12.90 15.94
N ASP A 76 1.72 -13.91 15.38
CA ASP A 76 0.61 -13.70 14.44
C ASP A 76 -0.53 -12.90 15.08
N ARG A 77 -0.83 -13.20 16.35
CA ARG A 77 -1.80 -12.44 17.15
C ARG A 77 -1.35 -11.01 17.41
N ALA A 78 -0.07 -10.79 17.72
CA ALA A 78 0.50 -9.46 17.90
C ALA A 78 0.39 -8.62 16.63
N ILE A 79 0.70 -9.20 15.47
CA ILE A 79 0.58 -8.52 14.18
C ILE A 79 -0.88 -8.19 13.85
N ARG A 80 -1.83 -9.10 14.13
CA ARG A 80 -3.25 -8.82 13.93
C ARG A 80 -3.76 -7.71 14.86
N ALA A 81 -3.39 -7.74 16.14
CA ALA A 81 -3.75 -6.70 17.09
C ALA A 81 -3.16 -5.34 16.68
N LEU A 82 -1.92 -5.33 16.18
CA LEU A 82 -1.26 -4.14 15.65
C LEU A 82 -2.02 -3.58 14.43
N ALA A 83 -2.43 -4.45 13.49
CA ALA A 83 -3.23 -4.05 12.33
C ALA A 83 -4.62 -3.48 12.74
N ALA A 84 -5.19 -4.00 13.83
CA ALA A 84 -6.42 -3.48 14.43
C ALA A 84 -6.22 -2.22 15.30
N ARG A 85 -4.97 -1.73 15.44
CA ARG A 85 -4.57 -0.62 16.32
C ARG A 85 -4.83 -0.87 17.82
N ASP A 86 -5.02 -2.13 18.22
CA ASP A 86 -5.10 -2.52 19.62
C ASP A 86 -3.68 -2.70 20.19
N TYR A 87 -3.00 -1.58 20.44
CA TYR A 87 -1.62 -1.58 20.92
C TYR A 87 -1.49 -2.22 22.30
N ALA A 88 -2.50 -2.10 23.17
CA ALA A 88 -2.47 -2.72 24.49
C ALA A 88 -2.48 -4.25 24.41
N GLN A 89 -3.26 -4.82 23.48
CA GLN A 89 -3.27 -6.25 23.24
C GLN A 89 -2.03 -6.71 22.46
N ALA A 90 -1.56 -5.93 21.48
CA ALA A 90 -0.34 -6.23 20.73
C ALA A 90 0.89 -6.29 21.64
N LEU A 91 1.00 -5.40 22.65
CA LEU A 91 2.07 -5.43 23.66
C LEU A 91 2.10 -6.77 24.40
N GLN A 92 0.94 -7.23 24.90
CA GLN A 92 0.84 -8.49 25.64
C GLN A 92 1.27 -9.68 24.77
N TYR A 93 0.87 -9.69 23.50
CA TYR A 93 1.24 -10.75 22.58
C TYR A 93 2.73 -10.72 22.21
N PHE A 94 3.34 -9.55 21.99
CA PHE A 94 4.79 -9.47 21.78
C PHE A 94 5.59 -9.86 23.03
N GLU A 95 5.12 -9.51 24.23
CA GLU A 95 5.73 -9.95 25.48
C GLU A 95 5.66 -11.48 25.64
N ALA A 96 4.52 -12.09 25.31
CA ALA A 96 4.35 -13.54 25.31
C ALA A 96 5.20 -14.21 24.22
N HIS A 97 5.31 -13.59 23.03
CA HIS A 97 6.15 -14.09 21.95
C HIS A 97 7.64 -14.07 22.31
N ARG A 98 8.10 -13.05 23.06
CA ARG A 98 9.51 -12.95 23.48
C ARG A 98 10.02 -14.21 24.19
N ASP A 99 9.14 -14.85 24.96
CA ASP A 99 9.47 -16.01 25.78
C ASP A 99 9.22 -17.35 25.05
N ALA A 100 8.88 -17.31 23.76
CA ALA A 100 8.72 -18.50 22.93
C ALA A 100 10.07 -19.18 22.63
N ASP A 101 10.05 -20.50 22.45
CA ASP A 101 11.23 -21.32 22.13
C ASP A 101 11.61 -21.23 20.64
N ASP A 102 11.81 -20.00 20.16
CA ASP A 102 12.29 -19.70 18.81
C ASP A 102 13.52 -18.77 18.88
N ALA A 103 14.47 -18.98 17.97
CA ALA A 103 15.74 -18.25 17.98
C ALA A 103 15.57 -16.75 17.68
N ASN A 104 14.51 -16.37 16.97
CA ASN A 104 14.22 -14.98 16.58
C ASN A 104 13.15 -14.34 17.46
N ALA A 105 12.37 -15.12 18.22
CA ALA A 105 11.29 -14.65 19.09
C ALA A 105 11.64 -13.40 19.91
N ALA A 106 12.78 -13.42 20.60
CA ALA A 106 13.22 -12.29 21.42
C ALA A 106 13.50 -11.01 20.59
N ARG A 107 14.13 -11.16 19.43
CA ARG A 107 14.45 -10.05 18.51
C ARG A 107 13.18 -9.49 17.86
N GLU A 108 12.28 -10.37 17.43
CA GLU A 108 11.01 -9.99 16.81
C GLU A 108 10.11 -9.25 17.81
N ALA A 109 10.03 -9.75 19.04
CA ALA A 109 9.34 -9.07 20.12
C ALA A 109 9.97 -7.71 20.43
N GLU A 110 11.30 -7.60 20.51
CA GLU A 110 11.98 -6.32 20.74
C GLU A 110 11.64 -5.29 19.66
N ILE A 111 11.66 -5.68 18.38
CA ILE A 111 11.28 -4.83 17.26
C ILE A 111 9.81 -4.41 17.36
N GLY A 112 8.91 -5.36 17.62
CA GLY A 112 7.47 -5.11 17.75
C GLY A 112 7.14 -4.15 18.90
N LEU A 113 7.73 -4.36 20.07
CA LEU A 113 7.57 -3.50 21.25
C LEU A 113 8.14 -2.10 20.99
N ALA A 114 9.32 -1.99 20.36
CA ALA A 114 9.90 -0.69 19.99
C ALA A 114 9.02 0.06 18.99
N PHE A 115 8.43 -0.65 18.02
CA PHE A 115 7.50 -0.06 17.07
C PHE A 115 6.25 0.48 17.76
N ILE A 116 5.64 -0.30 18.67
CA ILE A 116 4.50 0.17 19.46
C ILE A 116 4.89 1.38 20.32
N ALA A 117 6.07 1.38 20.95
CA ALA A 117 6.54 2.51 21.73
C ALA A 117 6.68 3.79 20.89
N VAL A 118 7.16 3.67 19.63
CA VAL A 118 7.20 4.79 18.68
C VAL A 118 5.80 5.29 18.34
N LEU A 119 4.84 4.37 18.15
CA LEU A 119 3.45 4.73 17.90
C LEU A 119 2.79 5.39 19.13
N GLN A 120 3.12 4.96 20.34
CA GLN A 120 2.52 5.43 21.59
C GLN A 120 3.22 6.63 22.25
N ALA A 121 4.38 7.06 21.76
CA ALA A 121 5.23 8.05 22.44
C ALA A 121 4.55 9.40 22.75
N ASP A 122 3.36 9.69 22.18
CA ASP A 122 2.60 10.93 22.37
C ASP A 122 1.16 10.73 22.88
N ASP A 123 0.76 9.50 23.24
CA ASP A 123 -0.61 9.13 23.68
C ASP A 123 -0.99 9.64 25.10
N ARG A 124 -0.18 10.50 25.71
CA ARG A 124 -0.53 11.14 26.99
C ARG A 124 -1.71 12.13 26.87
N ASP A 125 -2.17 12.39 25.64
CA ASP A 125 -3.36 13.17 25.36
C ASP A 125 -4.35 12.36 24.46
N PRO A 126 -5.53 11.96 24.96
CA PRO A 126 -6.50 11.16 24.20
C PRO A 126 -7.12 11.89 22.99
N SER A 127 -6.77 13.16 22.75
CA SER A 127 -7.11 13.90 21.51
C SER A 127 -6.25 13.51 20.29
N ASN A 128 -5.21 12.66 20.45
CA ASN A 128 -4.19 12.40 19.43
C ASN A 128 -4.44 11.19 18.52
N SER A 129 -5.58 10.49 18.62
CA SER A 129 -5.89 9.34 17.75
C SER A 129 -5.78 9.66 16.25
N GLN A 130 -6.19 10.87 15.86
CA GLN A 130 -6.04 11.36 14.48
C GLN A 130 -4.57 11.62 14.10
N ALA A 131 -3.75 12.08 15.04
CA ALA A 131 -2.31 12.27 14.84
C ALA A 131 -1.54 10.93 14.71
N LEU A 132 -2.09 9.83 15.23
CA LEU A 132 -1.55 8.48 15.01
C LEU A 132 -1.89 7.95 13.62
N ASP A 133 -3.10 8.22 13.12
CA ASP A 133 -3.50 7.89 11.74
C ASP A 133 -2.62 8.63 10.73
N ASP A 134 -2.40 9.93 10.93
CA ASP A 134 -1.52 10.75 10.09
C ASP A 134 -0.07 10.22 10.09
N ARG A 135 0.45 9.76 11.23
CA ARG A 135 1.81 9.20 11.31
C ARG A 135 1.92 7.84 10.63
N ALA A 136 0.91 6.98 10.77
CA ALA A 136 0.86 5.70 10.06
C ALA A 136 0.82 5.93 8.53
N GLU A 137 0.11 6.96 8.08
CA GLU A 137 0.10 7.38 6.68
C GLU A 137 1.47 7.89 6.23
N VAL A 138 2.14 8.73 7.03
CA VAL A 138 3.49 9.22 6.74
C VAL A 138 4.51 8.08 6.67
N ILE A 139 4.43 7.10 7.58
CA ILE A 139 5.31 5.92 7.58
C ILE A 139 5.03 5.05 6.35
N SER A 140 3.76 4.83 6.00
CA SER A 140 3.37 4.10 4.79
C SER A 140 3.93 4.78 3.53
N LEU A 141 3.82 6.11 3.46
CA LEU A 141 4.40 6.90 2.38
C LEU A 141 5.93 6.76 2.35
N ALA A 142 6.60 6.88 3.49
CA ALA A 142 8.05 6.74 3.59
C ALA A 142 8.54 5.34 3.13
N LEU A 143 7.84 4.27 3.51
CA LEU A 143 8.13 2.92 3.06
C LEU A 143 7.93 2.77 1.54
N SER A 144 6.85 3.34 1.01
CA SER A 144 6.60 3.33 -0.45
C SER A 144 7.71 4.04 -1.24
N LEU A 145 8.28 5.12 -0.67
CA LEU A 145 9.39 5.84 -1.26
C LEU A 145 10.70 5.05 -1.16
N LEU A 146 10.93 4.36 -0.04
CA LEU A 146 12.08 3.49 0.14
C LEU A 146 12.09 2.37 -0.90
N THR A 147 10.99 1.65 -1.07
CA THR A 147 10.87 0.59 -2.08
C THR A 147 11.13 1.12 -3.49
N ARG A 148 10.59 2.30 -3.83
CA ARG A 148 10.86 2.93 -5.13
C ARG A 148 12.32 3.32 -5.32
N LEU A 149 13.02 3.69 -4.25
CA LEU A 149 14.46 3.98 -4.30
C LEU A 149 15.27 2.71 -4.50
N GLU A 150 14.93 1.62 -3.80
CA GLU A 150 15.56 0.31 -3.96
C GLU A 150 15.42 -0.21 -5.40
N ASP A 151 14.23 -0.10 -5.99
CA ASP A 151 13.98 -0.47 -7.39
C ASP A 151 14.84 0.34 -8.36
N LYS A 152 14.96 1.66 -8.13
CA LYS A 152 15.81 2.54 -8.97
C LYS A 152 17.29 2.19 -8.83
N VAL A 153 17.76 1.93 -7.61
CA VAL A 153 19.14 1.51 -7.37
C VAL A 153 19.43 0.17 -8.05
N SER A 154 18.52 -0.80 -7.96
CA SER A 154 18.61 -2.08 -8.65
C SER A 154 18.64 -1.92 -10.18
N SER A 155 17.75 -1.07 -10.72
CA SER A 155 17.73 -0.77 -12.16
C SER A 155 19.03 -0.09 -12.63
N LEU A 156 19.54 0.87 -11.86
CA LEU A 156 20.81 1.54 -12.15
C LEU A 156 21.99 0.56 -12.07
N GLY A 157 21.99 -0.35 -11.10
CA GLY A 157 22.99 -1.41 -10.99
C GLY A 157 23.02 -2.31 -12.23
N LYS A 158 21.85 -2.72 -12.73
CA LYS A 158 21.72 -3.51 -13.96
C LYS A 158 22.17 -2.73 -15.22
N ALA A 159 21.86 -1.44 -15.29
CA ALA A 159 22.29 -0.61 -16.41
C ALA A 159 23.81 -0.42 -16.41
N ASN A 160 24.40 -0.18 -15.23
CA ASN A 160 25.83 -0.03 -15.07
C ASN A 160 26.57 -1.32 -15.45
N SER A 161 26.14 -2.48 -14.95
CA SER A 161 26.78 -3.76 -15.28
C SER A 161 26.76 -4.06 -16.78
N ARG A 162 25.66 -3.78 -17.48
CA ARG A 162 25.56 -3.90 -18.94
C ARG A 162 26.51 -2.96 -19.68
N LEU A 163 26.63 -1.72 -19.21
CA LEU A 163 27.55 -0.74 -19.79
C LEU A 163 29.01 -1.18 -19.62
N VAL A 164 29.37 -1.68 -18.44
CA VAL A 164 30.70 -2.24 -18.19
C VAL A 164 31.00 -3.40 -19.13
N GLU A 165 30.06 -4.35 -19.27
CA GLU A 165 30.23 -5.49 -20.18
C GLU A 165 30.37 -5.05 -21.66
N ASP A 166 29.60 -4.05 -22.10
CA ASP A 166 29.71 -3.52 -23.48
C ASP A 166 31.04 -2.79 -23.70
N LEU A 167 31.53 -2.04 -22.71
CA LEU A 167 32.85 -1.40 -22.79
C LEU A 167 33.97 -2.44 -22.86
N GLU A 168 33.92 -3.49 -22.06
CA GLU A 168 34.91 -4.58 -22.10
C GLU A 168 34.92 -5.28 -23.47
N LYS A 169 33.75 -5.57 -24.04
CA LYS A 169 33.64 -6.13 -25.39
C LYS A 169 34.24 -5.20 -26.45
N ARG A 170 33.98 -3.91 -26.36
CA ARG A 170 34.55 -2.91 -27.29
C ARG A 170 36.06 -2.84 -27.16
N GLU A 171 36.59 -2.85 -25.94
CA GLU A 171 38.03 -2.86 -25.68
C GLU A 171 38.69 -4.11 -26.28
N ALA A 172 38.12 -5.29 -26.08
CA ALA A 172 38.61 -6.54 -26.68
C ALA A 172 38.60 -6.51 -28.22
N VAL A 173 37.55 -5.92 -28.83
CA VAL A 173 37.50 -5.75 -30.28
C VAL A 173 38.59 -4.79 -30.76
N LEU A 174 38.80 -3.67 -30.06
CA LEU A 174 39.85 -2.71 -30.40
C LEU A 174 41.25 -3.32 -30.27
N GLU A 175 41.48 -4.14 -29.23
CA GLU A 175 42.74 -4.86 -29.05
C GLU A 175 43.01 -5.84 -30.20
N ARG A 176 42.00 -6.63 -30.60
CA ARG A 176 42.11 -7.54 -31.75
C ARG A 176 42.33 -6.81 -33.07
N LEU A 177 41.64 -5.69 -33.28
CA LEU A 177 41.84 -4.86 -34.47
C LEU A 177 43.27 -4.31 -34.51
N ARG A 178 43.78 -3.84 -33.37
CA ARG A 178 45.17 -3.37 -33.25
C ARG A 178 46.16 -4.48 -33.62
N GLU A 179 45.98 -5.68 -33.06
CA GLU A 179 46.82 -6.84 -33.37
C GLU A 179 46.81 -7.18 -34.87
N LEU A 180 45.62 -7.20 -35.49
CA LEU A 180 45.48 -7.44 -36.93
C LEU A 180 46.14 -6.35 -37.79
N THR A 181 46.03 -5.08 -37.39
CA THR A 181 46.66 -3.98 -38.13
C THR A 181 48.18 -3.97 -37.98
N LEU A 182 48.72 -4.31 -36.80
CA LEU A 182 50.16 -4.34 -36.59
C LEU A 182 50.82 -5.58 -37.20
N GLY A 183 50.17 -6.74 -37.13
CA GLY A 183 50.66 -7.96 -37.77
C GLY A 183 50.66 -7.94 -39.31
N GLN A 184 49.93 -7.00 -39.93
CA GLN A 184 49.96 -6.76 -41.38
C GLN A 184 51.09 -5.82 -41.84
N LEU A 185 51.79 -5.14 -40.93
CA LEU A 185 52.90 -4.23 -41.29
C LEU A 185 54.28 -4.92 -41.29
N GLU A 186 54.37 -6.18 -40.88
CA GLU A 186 55.63 -6.92 -40.74
C GLU A 186 55.91 -7.94 -41.88
N ASP A 187 55.03 -8.01 -42.89
CA ASP A 187 55.19 -8.78 -44.15
C ASP A 187 55.22 -7.85 -45.38
#